data_AF-A0A373BGJ6-F1
#
_entry.id   AF-A0A373BGJ6-F1
#
_cell.length_a   1.000
_cell.length_b   1.000
_cell.length_c   1.000
_cell.angle_alpha   90.00
_cell.angle_beta   90.00
_cell.angle_gamma   90.00
#
_symmetry.space_group_name_H-M   'P 1'
#
loop_
_entity.id
_entity.type
_entity.pdbx_description
1 polymer ?
#
loop_
_entity_poly.entity_id
_entity_poly.type
_entity_poly.pdbx_seq_one_letter_code
_entity_poly.pdbx_strand_id
1 'polypeptide(L)' 'MYVIGIAFIILLLLIGIGAVITGFAMGEMFFIVIGILLFIMAFLIWLSFKDKVSNPFKD' A
#
# COMPACT_ATOMS: atom_id res chain seq x y z
N MET A 1 -14.84 9.08 -3.84
CA MET A 1 -13.37 9.14 -4.01
C MET A 1 -12.63 8.40 -2.89
N TYR A 2 -12.95 8.61 -1.61
CA TYR A 2 -12.26 7.97 -0.48
C TYR A 2 -12.34 6.43 -0.45
N VAL A 3 -13.52 5.86 -0.71
CA VAL A 3 -13.72 4.39 -0.69
C VAL A 3 -12.84 3.69 -1.73
N ILE A 4 -12.72 4.27 -2.93
CA ILE A 4 -11.85 3.75 -4.00
C ILE A 4 -10.37 3.87 -3.61
N GLY A 5 -9.97 4.99 -3.01
CA GLY A 5 -8.60 5.18 -2.51
C GLY A 5 -8.23 4.17 -1.41
N ILE A 6 -9.14 3.93 -0.47
CA ILE A 6 -8.94 2.93 0.60
C ILE A 6 -8.90 1.51 0.02
N ALA A 7 -9.81 1.17 -0.90
CA ALA A 7 -9.80 -0.12 -1.58
C ALA A 7 -8.48 -0.37 -2.34
N PHE A 8 -7.95 0.67 -3.00
CA PHE A 8 -6.67 0.60 -3.69
C PHE A 8 -5.50 0.40 -2.72
N ILE A 9 -5.47 1.09 -1.58
CA ILE A 9 -4.46 0.89 -0.53
C ILE A 9 -4.50 -0.56 -0.02
N ILE A 10 -5.68 -1.10 0.27
CA ILE A 10 -5.85 -2.50 0.72
C ILE A 10 -5.30 -3.48 -0.33
N LEU A 11 -5.61 -3.25 -1.61
CA LEU A 11 -5.09 -4.08 -2.70
C LEU A 11 -3.56 -4.05 -2.79
N LEU A 12 -2.95 -2.86 -2.70
CA LEU A 12 -1.50 -2.71 -2.71
C LEU A 12 -0.84 -3.42 -1.53
N LEU A 13 -1.43 -3.34 -0.33
CA LEU A 13 -0.93 -4.03 0.85
C LEU A 13 -1.02 -5.55 0.68
N LEU A 14 -2.12 -6.06 0.13
CA LEU A 14 -2.29 -7.51 -0.10
C LEU A 14 -1.25 -8.05 -1.08
N ILE A 15 -1.05 -7.36 -2.20
CA ILE A 15 -0.04 -7.72 -3.20
C ILE A 15 1.37 -7.58 -2.62
N GLY A 16 1.64 -6.52 -1.85
CA GLY A 16 2.91 -6.29 -1.19
C GLY A 16 3.29 -7.41 -0.22
N ILE A 17 2.33 -7.83 0.63
CA ILE A 17 2.50 -8.99 1.54
C ILE A 17 2.79 -10.25 0.73
N GLY A 18 1.99 -10.51 -0.32
CA GLY A 18 2.17 -11.68 -1.17
C GLY A 18 3.56 -11.73 -1.83
N ALA A 19 4.05 -10.60 -2.32
CA ALA A 19 5.38 -10.48 -2.91
C ALA A 19 6.49 -10.73 -1.89
N VAL A 20 6.38 -10.17 -0.66
CA VAL A 20 7.36 -10.42 0.40
C VAL A 20 7.41 -11.89 0.79
N ILE A 21 6.24 -12.52 1.02
CA ILE A 21 6.16 -13.95 1.36
C ILE A 21 6.77 -14.80 0.25
N THR A 22 6.41 -14.52 -1.01
CA THR A 22 6.94 -15.25 -2.17
C THR A 22 8.45 -15.09 -2.29
N GLY A 23 8.97 -13.87 -2.10
CA GLY A 23 10.40 -13.60 -2.14
C GLY A 23 11.19 -14.36 -1.08
N PHE A 24 10.65 -14.46 0.15
CA PHE A 24 11.27 -15.29 1.18
C PHE A 24 11.13 -16.79 0.89
N ALA A 25 9.99 -17.25 0.39
CA ALA A 25 9.74 -18.65 0.09
C ALA A 25 10.61 -19.17 -1.07
N MET A 26 10.85 -18.36 -2.09
CA MET A 26 11.66 -18.72 -3.26
C MET A 26 13.13 -18.32 -3.13
N GLY A 27 13.51 -17.57 -2.09
CA GLY A 27 14.88 -17.05 -1.92
C GLY A 27 15.24 -15.92 -2.90
N GLU A 28 14.24 -15.29 -3.52
CA GLU A 28 14.41 -14.27 -4.55
C GLU A 28 14.24 -12.86 -3.96
N MET A 29 15.36 -12.15 -3.79
CA MET A 29 15.39 -10.79 -3.25
C MET A 29 14.58 -9.77 -4.07
N PHE A 30 14.43 -10.01 -5.39
CA PHE A 30 13.66 -9.12 -6.27
C PHE A 30 12.20 -8.96 -5.82
N PHE A 31 11.54 -10.06 -5.45
CA PHE A 31 10.16 -10.02 -4.97
C PHE A 31 10.03 -9.30 -3.62
N ILE A 32 11.03 -9.43 -2.75
CA ILE A 32 11.07 -8.71 -1.46
C ILE A 32 11.15 -7.20 -1.72
N VAL A 33 12.03 -6.77 -2.63
CA VAL A 33 12.18 -5.35 -3.01
C VAL A 33 10.89 -4.80 -3.61
N ILE A 34 10.21 -5.54 -4.50
CA ILE A 34 8.90 -5.17 -5.03
C ILE A 34 7.87 -5.03 -3.91
N GLY A 35 7.81 -5.98 -2.99
CA GLY A 35 6.90 -5.94 -1.87
C GLY A 35 7.07 -4.67 -1.03
N ILE A 36 8.32 -4.33 -0.69
CA ILE A 36 8.65 -3.09 0.05
C ILE A 36 8.24 -1.84 -0.74
N LEU A 37 8.51 -1.79 -2.04
CA LEU A 37 8.09 -0.68 -2.91
C LEU A 37 6.57 -0.49 -2.89
N LEU A 38 5.80 -1.58 -2.92
CA LEU A 38 4.34 -1.53 -2.83
C LEU A 38 3.86 -1.02 -1.47
N PHE A 39 4.51 -1.39 -0.37
CA PHE A 39 4.21 -0.83 0.96
C PHE A 39 4.48 0.67 1.03
N ILE A 40 5.61 1.14 0.51
CA ILE A 40 5.94 2.57 0.45
C ILE A 40 4.88 3.31 -0.36
N MET A 41 4.48 2.77 -1.52
CA MET A 41 3.44 3.37 -2.36
C MET A 41 2.09 3.46 -1.63
N ALA A 42 1.66 2.37 -0.98
CA ALA A 42 0.44 2.35 -0.17
C ALA A 42 0.47 3.40 0.96
N PHE A 43 1.62 3.56 1.61
CA PHE A 43 1.82 4.55 2.66
C PHE A 43 1.75 5.99 2.15
N LEU A 44 2.38 6.30 1.01
CA LEU A 44 2.32 7.63 0.40
C LEU A 44 0.90 8.00 -0.03
N ILE A 45 0.17 7.03 -0.58
CA ILE A 45 -1.24 7.22 -0.95
C ILE A 45 -2.08 7.48 0.30
N TRP A 46 -1.87 6.70 1.37
CA TRP A 46 -2.53 6.92 2.65
C TRP A 46 -2.28 8.33 3.20
N LEU A 47 -1.02 8.79 3.23
CA LEU A 47 -0.68 10.15 3.66
C LEU A 47 -1.45 11.22 2.87
N SER A 48 -1.60 11.02 1.55
CA SER A 48 -2.33 11.93 0.67
C SER A 48 -3.85 11.98 0.94
N PHE A 49 -4.41 10.93 1.54
CA PHE A 49 -5.83 10.86 1.91
C PHE A 49 -6.10 11.15 3.39
N LYS A 50 -5.11 11.00 4.28
CA LYS A 50 -5.33 11.06 5.73
C LYS A 50 -5.94 12.39 6.18
N ASP A 51 -5.49 13.51 5.60
CA ASP A 51 -5.93 14.84 6.02
C ASP A 51 -7.37 15.11 5.59
N LYS A 52 -7.75 14.55 4.45
CA LYS A 52 -9.10 14.62 3.89
C LYS A 52 -10.11 13.70 4.59
N VAL A 53 -9.63 12.59 5.16
CA VAL A 53 -10.45 11.69 5.99
C VAL A 53 -10.59 12.22 7.42
N SER A 54 -9.52 12.82 7.98
CA SER A 54 -9.51 13.31 9.37
C SER A 54 -10.23 14.65 9.55
N ASN A 55 -10.34 15.47 8.50
CA ASN A 55 -11.14 16.69 8.55
C ASN A 55 -12.00 16.84 7.28
N PRO A 56 -13.14 16.12 7.20
CA PRO A 56 -14.00 16.12 6.02
C PRO A 56 -14.68 17.47 5.75
N PHE A 57 -14.54 18.46 6.64
CA PHE A 57 -15.12 19.79 6.56
C PHE A 57 -14.07 20.90 6.39
N LYS A 58 -12.80 20.56 6.11
CA LYS A 58 -11.73 21.57 5.90
C LYS A 58 -11.71 22.18 4.50
N ASP A 59 -12.67 21.81 3.65
CA ASP A 59 -12.98 22.47 2.37
C ASP A 59 -14.47 22.86 2.37
#